data_AF-A0A8J6D2Y1-F1
#
_entry.id   AF-A0A8J6D2Y1-F1
#
_cell.length_a   1.000
_cell.length_b   1.000
_cell.length_c   1.000
_cell.angle_alpha   90.00
_cell.angle_beta   90.00
_cell.angle_gamma   90.00
#
_symmetry.space_group_name_H-M   'P 1'
#
loop_
_entity.id
_entity.type
_entity.pdbx_description
1 polymer ?
#
loop_
_entity_poly.entity_id
_entity_poly.type
_entity_poly.pdbx_seq_one_letter_code
_entity_poly.pdbx_strand_id
1 'polypeptide(L)'
;MAQGRGSASQATMSAIALLLCLMVCLETIDVATYTVGGSNGWAFNTATWPKGKRFRAGDVLVFNYDATIHNVVAVNRRGYTSCTAPAGKDKIKLAKGLNFFMCNTAGHCESGMKIAMNAV
;
A
#
# COMPACT_ATOMS: atom_id res chain seq x y z
N MET A 1 -1.34 -65.97 -1.02
CA MET A 1 -1.00 -64.93 -0.03
C MET A 1 -0.60 -63.67 -0.79
N ALA A 2 -1.44 -62.64 -0.82
CA ALA A 2 -1.10 -61.35 -1.43
C ALA A 2 -1.69 -60.25 -0.54
N GLN A 3 -0.89 -59.79 0.41
CA GLN A 3 -1.27 -58.76 1.37
C GLN A 3 -0.18 -57.69 1.38
N GLY A 4 -0.58 -56.43 1.43
CA GLY A 4 0.28 -55.35 1.91
C GLY A 4 0.91 -54.42 0.87
N ARG A 5 0.10 -53.70 0.08
CA ARG A 5 0.56 -52.48 -0.62
C ARG A 5 -0.34 -51.24 -0.45
N GLY A 6 -1.42 -51.34 0.32
CA GLY A 6 -2.46 -50.29 0.38
C GLY A 6 -2.24 -49.16 1.39
N SER A 7 -1.61 -49.43 2.56
CA SER A 7 -1.55 -48.41 3.63
C SER A 7 -0.55 -47.29 3.36
N ALA A 8 0.60 -47.58 2.76
CA ALA A 8 1.63 -46.59 2.49
C ALA A 8 1.21 -45.59 1.40
N SER A 9 0.53 -46.09 0.37
CA SER A 9 0.00 -45.31 -0.76
C SER A 9 -1.23 -44.48 -0.39
N GLN A 10 -2.04 -44.93 0.57
CA GLN A 10 -3.17 -44.15 1.10
C GLN A 10 -2.69 -43.03 2.03
N ALA A 11 -1.68 -43.30 2.85
CA ALA A 11 -1.06 -42.30 3.72
C ALA A 11 -0.35 -41.19 2.93
N THR A 12 0.35 -41.54 1.83
CA THR A 12 1.00 -40.55 0.96
C THR A 12 -0.01 -39.67 0.22
N MET A 13 -1.11 -40.24 -0.27
CA MET A 13 -2.21 -39.49 -0.89
C MET A 13 -2.86 -38.50 0.08
N SER A 14 -3.11 -38.93 1.32
CA SER A 14 -3.67 -38.05 2.36
C SER A 14 -2.71 -36.92 2.74
N ALA A 15 -1.41 -37.19 2.84
CA ALA A 15 -0.40 -36.18 3.14
C ALA A 15 -0.27 -35.14 2.02
N ILE A 16 -0.29 -35.57 0.75
CA ILE A 16 -0.27 -34.68 -0.42
C ILE A 16 -1.52 -33.81 -0.46
N ALA A 17 -2.71 -34.36 -0.20
CA ALA A 17 -3.96 -33.60 -0.16
C ALA A 17 -3.98 -32.54 0.95
N LEU A 18 -3.43 -32.87 2.14
CA LEU A 18 -3.27 -31.91 3.24
C LEU A 18 -2.26 -30.81 2.88
N LEU A 19 -1.14 -31.16 2.25
CA LEU A 19 -0.14 -30.19 1.79
C LEU A 19 -0.75 -29.23 0.74
N LEU A 20 -1.52 -29.75 -0.21
CA LEU A 20 -2.22 -28.95 -1.21
C LEU A 20 -3.28 -28.03 -0.58
N CYS A 21 -4.04 -28.51 0.42
CA CYS A 21 -4.96 -27.65 1.18
C CYS A 21 -4.22 -26.53 1.92
N LEU A 22 -3.09 -26.84 2.56
CA LEU A 22 -2.26 -25.83 3.23
C LEU A 22 -1.74 -24.76 2.26
N MET A 23 -1.36 -25.15 1.03
CA MET A 23 -0.93 -24.21 0.00
C MET A 23 -2.07 -23.31 -0.50
N VAL A 24 -3.32 -23.81 -0.52
CA VAL A 24 -4.51 -23.00 -0.85
C VAL A 24 -4.87 -22.00 0.26
N CYS A 25 -4.53 -22.31 1.52
CA CYS A 25 -4.71 -21.41 2.66
C CYS A 25 -3.65 -20.29 2.73
N LEU A 26 -2.61 -20.32 1.90
CA LEU A 26 -1.64 -19.24 1.81
C LEU A 26 -2.27 -18.09 0.99
N GLU A 27 -2.72 -17.05 1.68
CA GLU A 27 -3.13 -15.81 1.01
C GLU A 27 -1.91 -15.21 0.30
N THR A 28 -2.02 -15.02 -1.02
CA THR A 28 -1.02 -14.28 -1.78
C THR A 28 -1.10 -12.80 -1.39
N ILE A 29 -0.02 -12.24 -0.87
CA ILE A 29 0.10 -10.79 -0.66
C ILE A 29 0.40 -10.18 -2.03
N ASP A 30 -0.65 -9.78 -2.75
CA ASP A 30 -0.50 -8.94 -3.93
C ASP A 30 -0.21 -7.50 -3.50
N VAL A 31 0.97 -7.01 -3.85
CA VAL A 31 1.41 -5.64 -3.56
C VAL A 31 1.07 -4.78 -4.76
N ALA A 32 0.04 -3.95 -4.65
CA ALA A 32 -0.33 -3.05 -5.71
C ALA A 32 0.58 -1.82 -5.74
N THR A 33 0.79 -1.28 -6.94
CA THR A 33 1.50 -0.02 -7.14
C THR A 33 0.55 1.03 -7.73
N TYR A 34 0.47 2.19 -7.10
CA TYR A 34 -0.39 3.29 -7.54
C TYR A 34 0.42 4.53 -7.89
N THR A 35 0.30 5.02 -9.12
CA THR A 35 0.83 6.32 -9.52
C THR A 35 -0.13 7.43 -9.06
N VAL A 36 0.32 8.22 -8.09
CA VAL A 36 -0.46 9.33 -7.52
C VAL A 36 -0.75 10.37 -8.60
N GLY A 37 -2.02 10.77 -8.71
CA GLY A 37 -2.50 11.73 -9.73
C GLY A 37 -2.58 11.19 -11.17
N GLY A 38 -2.16 9.94 -11.42
CA GLY A 38 -2.18 9.35 -12.77
C GLY A 38 -1.29 10.12 -13.74
N SER A 39 -1.82 10.49 -14.91
CA SER A 39 -1.10 11.26 -15.94
C SER A 39 -0.67 12.66 -15.49
N ASN A 40 -1.38 13.24 -14.52
CA ASN A 40 -1.07 14.57 -14.00
C ASN A 40 0.06 14.55 -12.96
N GLY A 41 0.43 13.36 -12.48
CA GLY A 41 1.44 13.20 -11.44
C GLY A 41 1.07 13.83 -10.10
N TRP A 42 2.08 14.03 -9.26
CA TRP A 42 1.94 14.68 -7.97
C TRP A 42 1.94 16.21 -8.17
N ALA A 43 0.74 16.78 -8.11
CA ALA A 43 0.48 18.20 -8.40
C ALA A 43 -0.62 18.79 -7.48
N PHE A 44 -0.96 20.06 -7.70
CA PHE A 44 -2.07 20.73 -7.01
C PHE A 44 -3.42 20.01 -7.22
N ASN A 45 -4.36 20.26 -6.31
CA ASN A 45 -5.72 19.69 -6.35
C ASN A 45 -5.78 18.15 -6.43
N THR A 46 -4.77 17.44 -5.92
CA THR A 46 -4.71 15.97 -5.91
C THR A 46 -5.49 15.32 -4.76
N ALA A 47 -6.09 16.11 -3.87
CA ALA A 47 -6.80 15.61 -2.68
C ALA A 47 -7.92 14.59 -2.94
N THR A 48 -8.56 14.65 -4.10
CA THR A 48 -9.65 13.72 -4.47
C THR A 48 -9.16 12.45 -5.15
N TRP A 49 -7.88 12.39 -5.56
CA TRP A 49 -7.32 11.24 -6.29
C TRP A 49 -7.50 9.89 -5.56
N PRO A 50 -7.41 9.78 -4.22
CA PRO A 50 -7.64 8.50 -3.54
C PRO A 50 -9.09 7.96 -3.66
N LYS A 51 -10.07 8.80 -4.02
CA LYS A 51 -11.49 8.40 -4.08
C LYS A 51 -11.69 7.21 -5.02
N GLY A 52 -12.41 6.20 -4.53
CA GLY A 52 -12.72 4.97 -5.27
C GLY A 52 -11.60 3.93 -5.34
N LYS A 53 -10.44 4.18 -4.70
CA LYS A 53 -9.32 3.22 -4.65
C LYS A 53 -9.35 2.44 -3.34
N ARG A 54 -8.87 1.19 -3.39
CA ARG A 54 -8.75 0.30 -2.22
C ARG A 54 -7.29 0.01 -1.97
N PHE A 55 -6.74 0.65 -0.95
CA PHE A 55 -5.34 0.47 -0.55
C PHE A 55 -5.23 -0.65 0.49
N ARG A 56 -4.13 -1.38 0.45
CA ARG A 56 -3.74 -2.39 1.43
C ARG A 56 -2.42 -2.00 2.08
N ALA A 57 -2.22 -2.44 3.32
CA ALA A 57 -0.92 -2.30 3.95
C ALA A 57 0.17 -2.96 3.10
N GLY A 58 1.28 -2.25 2.87
CA GLY A 58 2.36 -2.73 2.00
C GLY A 58 2.27 -2.29 0.53
N ASP A 59 1.12 -1.80 0.05
CA ASP A 59 1.00 -1.18 -1.27
C ASP A 59 2.00 -0.02 -1.44
N VAL A 60 2.41 0.20 -2.68
CA VAL A 60 3.40 1.23 -3.05
C VAL A 60 2.71 2.41 -3.72
N LEU A 61 3.07 3.62 -3.27
CA LEU A 61 2.71 4.85 -3.96
C LEU A 61 3.91 5.39 -4.74
N VAL A 62 3.69 5.71 -6.01
CA VAL A 62 4.67 6.36 -6.87
C VAL A 62 4.25 7.81 -7.06
N PHE A 63 5.14 8.73 -6.66
CA PHE A 63 4.95 10.17 -6.81
C PHE A 63 5.87 10.68 -7.90
N ASN A 64 5.30 11.12 -9.01
CA ASN A 64 6.04 11.72 -10.11
C ASN A 64 5.90 13.24 -10.04
N TYR A 65 7.01 13.95 -9.87
CA TYR A 65 7.05 15.42 -9.76
C TYR A 65 8.46 15.95 -10.03
N ASP A 66 8.57 17.26 -10.30
CA ASP A 66 9.85 17.97 -10.32
C ASP A 66 10.33 18.20 -8.88
N ALA A 67 11.42 17.55 -8.50
CA ALA A 67 11.98 17.61 -7.15
C ALA A 67 12.59 18.97 -6.76
N THR A 68 12.74 19.90 -7.72
CA THR A 68 13.16 21.28 -7.45
C THR A 68 12.01 22.15 -6.95
N ILE A 69 10.76 21.77 -7.25
CA ILE A 69 9.54 22.54 -6.96
C ILE A 69 8.68 21.84 -5.90
N HIS A 70 8.67 20.51 -5.92
CA HIS A 70 7.78 19.69 -5.13
C HIS A 70 8.54 18.66 -4.30
N ASN A 71 7.89 18.19 -3.26
CA ASN A 71 8.32 17.06 -2.47
C ASN A 71 7.12 16.30 -1.92
N VAL A 72 7.40 15.22 -1.22
CA VAL A 72 6.41 14.41 -0.52
C VAL A 72 6.87 14.25 0.92
N VAL A 73 6.01 14.62 1.86
CA VAL A 73 6.22 14.38 3.29
C VAL A 73 5.05 13.57 3.83
N ALA A 74 5.38 12.57 4.65
CA ALA A 74 4.40 11.86 5.47
C ALA A 74 4.09 12.69 6.71
N VAL A 75 2.81 12.79 7.07
CA VAL A 75 2.38 13.53 8.25
C VAL A 75 1.32 12.76 9.03
N ASN A 76 1.05 13.21 10.25
CA ASN A 76 -0.13 12.78 10.98
C ASN A 76 -1.37 13.59 10.53
N ARG A 77 -2.55 13.20 11.04
CA ARG A 77 -3.82 13.88 10.75
C ARG A 77 -3.78 15.39 11.04
N ARG A 78 -3.13 15.81 12.12
CA ARG A 78 -3.02 17.24 12.49
C ARG A 78 -2.18 17.98 11.46
N GLY A 79 -0.98 17.49 11.16
CA GLY A 79 -0.09 18.08 10.16
C GLY A 79 -0.71 18.14 8.76
N TYR A 80 -1.47 17.12 8.38
CA TYR A 80 -2.27 17.14 7.15
C TYR A 80 -3.30 18.26 7.16
N THR A 81 -4.06 18.40 8.26
CA THR A 81 -5.14 19.39 8.36
C THR A 81 -4.60 20.82 8.41
N SER A 82 -3.51 21.04 9.15
CA SER A 82 -2.89 22.35 9.32
C SER A 82 -1.79 22.68 8.31
N CYS A 83 -1.53 21.79 7.35
CA CYS A 83 -0.43 21.92 6.38
C CYS A 83 0.94 22.16 7.03
N THR A 84 1.21 21.49 8.15
CA THR A 84 2.44 21.64 8.92
C THR A 84 3.21 20.33 8.96
N ALA A 85 4.45 20.35 8.49
CA ALA A 85 5.33 19.18 8.53
C ALA A 85 6.18 19.21 9.82
N PRO A 86 6.25 18.12 10.61
CA PRO A 86 7.27 17.98 11.63
C PRO A 86 8.65 17.88 10.96
N ALA A 87 9.72 18.24 11.68
CA ALA A 87 11.07 18.14 11.17
C ALA A 87 11.48 16.67 10.96
N GLY A 88 11.73 16.25 9.72
CA GLY A 88 12.18 14.89 9.37
C GLY A 88 11.91 14.54 7.89
N LYS A 89 12.81 13.76 7.27
CA LYS A 89 12.66 13.23 5.90
C LYS A 89 12.56 11.71 5.99
N ASP A 90 11.44 11.12 5.57
CA ASP A 90 11.28 9.67 5.65
C ASP A 90 10.81 9.04 4.33
N LYS A 91 11.35 7.84 4.07
CA LYS A 91 10.89 6.92 3.02
C LYS A 91 9.51 6.39 3.41
N ILE A 92 8.59 6.34 2.45
CA ILE A 92 7.17 6.06 2.72
C ILE A 92 6.82 4.65 2.28
N LYS A 93 6.37 3.81 3.22
CA LYS A 93 5.57 2.61 2.95
C LYS A 93 4.17 2.82 3.54
N LEU A 94 3.13 2.32 2.88
CA LEU A 94 1.78 2.40 3.44
C LEU A 94 1.67 1.48 4.66
N ALA A 95 1.49 2.10 5.83
CA ALA A 95 1.15 1.40 7.05
C ALA A 95 -0.33 1.04 7.06
N LYS A 96 -0.71 0.01 7.81
CA LYS A 96 -2.13 -0.30 8.05
C LYS A 96 -2.82 0.89 8.71
N GLY A 97 -4.03 1.21 8.27
CA GLY A 97 -4.83 2.33 8.74
C GLY A 97 -4.63 3.61 7.92
N LEU A 98 -4.78 4.76 8.59
CA LEU A 98 -4.77 6.06 7.92
C LEU A 98 -3.36 6.54 7.63
N ASN A 99 -3.13 6.92 6.38
CA ASN A 99 -1.88 7.49 5.89
C ASN A 99 -2.17 8.87 5.28
N PHE A 100 -1.27 9.83 5.53
CA PHE A 100 -1.41 11.21 5.07
C PHE A 100 -0.11 11.69 4.44
N PHE A 101 -0.23 12.27 3.25
CA PHE A 101 0.91 12.81 2.48
C PHE A 101 0.58 14.20 1.97
N MET A 102 1.60 15.07 1.89
CA MET A 102 1.47 16.40 1.33
C MET A 102 2.80 16.92 0.80
N CYS A 103 2.76 17.98 0.00
CA CYS A 103 3.93 18.78 -0.32
C CYS A 103 4.02 19.90 0.72
N ASN A 104 5.20 20.09 1.34
CA ASN A 104 5.39 21.13 2.36
C ASN A 104 6.07 22.40 1.81
N THR A 105 6.27 22.50 0.49
CA THR A 105 6.62 23.77 -0.15
C THR A 105 5.51 24.79 0.16
N ALA A 106 5.90 26.02 0.48
CA ALA A 106 4.98 27.06 0.96
C ALA A 106 3.78 27.25 0.02
N GLY A 107 2.56 27.15 0.57
CA GLY A 107 1.30 27.33 -0.16
C GLY A 107 0.80 26.11 -0.95
N HIS A 108 1.61 25.05 -1.10
CA HIS A 108 1.24 23.92 -1.95
C HIS A 108 0.22 23.00 -1.30
N CYS A 109 0.37 22.70 -0.01
CA CYS A 109 -0.58 21.88 0.74
C CYS A 109 -1.97 22.55 0.80
N GLU A 110 -1.99 23.86 1.04
CA GLU A 110 -3.20 24.69 1.07
C GLU A 110 -3.89 24.70 -0.30
N SER A 111 -3.11 24.65 -1.38
CA SER A 111 -3.57 24.51 -2.77
C SER A 111 -3.96 23.08 -3.15
N GLY A 112 -4.19 22.20 -2.17
CA GLY A 112 -4.71 20.86 -2.37
C GLY A 112 -3.68 19.82 -2.81
N MET A 113 -2.38 20.10 -2.70
CA MET A 113 -1.30 19.13 -2.97
C MET A 113 -1.06 18.23 -1.76
N LYS A 114 -2.08 17.43 -1.44
CA LYS A 114 -2.17 16.59 -0.24
C LYS A 114 -3.12 15.43 -0.49
N ILE A 115 -2.82 14.24 0.00
CA ILE A 115 -3.71 13.07 -0.07
C ILE A 115 -3.83 12.38 1.29
N ALA A 116 -5.00 11.80 1.53
CA ALA A 116 -5.28 10.98 2.70
C ALA A 116 -6.01 9.73 2.26
N MET A 117 -5.65 8.59 2.83
CA MET A 117 -6.31 7.33 2.54
C MET A 117 -6.17 6.34 3.68
N ASN A 118 -7.05 5.35 3.69
CA ASN A 118 -7.01 4.23 4.61
C ASN A 118 -6.54 2.98 3.88
N ALA A 119 -5.46 2.37 4.36
CA ALA A 119 -4.99 1.07 3.91
C ALA A 119 -5.52 -0.01 4.86
N VAL A 120 -6.20 -1.02 4.32
CA VAL A 120 -6.76 -2.13 5.12
C VAL A 120 -5.72 -3.23 5.39
#